data_AF-A0A847A604-F1
#
_entry.id   AF-A0A847A604-F1
#
_cell.length_a   1.000
_cell.length_b   1.000
_cell.length_c   1.000
_cell.angle_alpha   90.00
_cell.angle_beta   90.00
_cell.angle_gamma   90.00
#
_symmetry.space_group_name_H-M   'P 1'
#
loop_
_entity.id
_entity.type
_entity.pdbx_description
1 polymer ?
#
loop_
_entity_poly.entity_id
_entity_poly.type
_entity_poly.pdbx_seq_one_letter_code
_entity_poly.pdbx_strand_id
1 'polypeptide(L)'
;MARIIHIEPTEAQWAAIDYIFEGLTPFIAAETDAHGEPTGTLFAQRIIGDQSVQEFRVQADGQYSYDELNDLHQGWTRYDVDGYVSVGGLGSDQEHAS
;
A
#
# COMPACT_ATOMS: atom_id res chain seq x y z
N MET A 1 -23.69 -12.95 11.23
CA MET A 1 -23.22 -13.66 10.02
C MET A 1 -21.81 -13.18 9.74
N ALA A 2 -20.83 -14.08 9.64
CA ALA A 2 -19.52 -13.74 9.08
C ALA A 2 -19.66 -13.73 7.56
N ARG A 3 -19.20 -12.65 6.90
CA ARG A 3 -19.08 -12.60 5.44
C ARG A 3 -17.67 -13.08 5.10
N ILE A 4 -17.56 -14.13 4.28
CA ILE A 4 -16.28 -14.55 3.70
C ILE A 4 -16.20 -13.83 2.36
N ILE A 5 -15.24 -12.91 2.22
CA ILE A 5 -14.93 -12.29 0.93
C ILE A 5 -13.88 -13.18 0.27
N HIS A 6 -14.30 -13.92 -0.75
CA HIS A 6 -13.39 -14.72 -1.57
C HIS A 6 -12.86 -13.82 -2.70
N ILE A 7 -11.54 -13.75 -2.84
CA ILE A 7 -10.88 -12.94 -3.87
C ILE A 7 -10.13 -13.91 -4.78
N GLU A 8 -10.47 -13.92 -6.06
CA GLU A 8 -9.73 -14.62 -7.12
C GLU A 8 -9.26 -13.57 -8.13
N PRO A 9 -8.05 -13.00 -7.98
CA PRO A 9 -7.49 -12.10 -8.97
C PRO A 9 -7.34 -12.79 -10.32
N THR A 10 -7.59 -12.07 -11.40
CA THR A 10 -7.35 -12.56 -12.77
C THR A 10 -5.85 -12.69 -13.05
N GLU A 11 -5.47 -13.44 -14.08
CA GLU A 11 -4.07 -13.50 -14.53
C GLU A 11 -3.53 -12.12 -14.91
N ALA A 12 -4.36 -11.25 -15.51
CA ALA A 12 -3.97 -9.89 -15.87
C ALA A 12 -3.75 -9.01 -14.63
N GLN A 13 -4.57 -9.18 -13.59
CA GLN A 13 -4.37 -8.52 -12.29
C GLN A 13 -3.08 -9.00 -11.63
N TRP A 14 -2.80 -10.31 -11.64
CA TRP A 14 -1.54 -10.83 -11.12
C TRP A 14 -0.33 -10.29 -11.88
N ALA A 15 -0.37 -10.26 -13.20
CA ALA A 15 0.70 -9.68 -14.00
C ALA A 15 0.95 -8.19 -13.69
N ALA A 16 -0.11 -7.42 -13.47
CA ALA A 16 0.00 -6.03 -13.06
C ALA A 16 0.60 -5.90 -11.65
N ILE A 17 0.15 -6.72 -10.69
CA ILE A 17 0.67 -6.75 -9.33
C ILE A 17 2.17 -7.10 -9.32
N ASP A 18 2.56 -8.16 -10.02
CA ASP A 18 3.96 -8.59 -10.11
C ASP A 18 4.84 -7.48 -10.70
N TYR A 19 4.33 -6.78 -11.72
CA TYR A 19 5.01 -5.62 -12.32
C TYR A 19 5.12 -4.45 -11.34
N ILE A 20 4.05 -4.09 -10.63
CA ILE A 20 4.02 -2.94 -9.70
C ILE A 20 4.93 -3.17 -8.50
N PHE A 21 4.98 -4.39 -7.98
CA PHE A 21 5.65 -4.70 -6.71
C PHE A 21 7.05 -5.31 -6.87
N GLU A 22 7.44 -5.75 -8.07
CA GLU A 22 8.79 -6.22 -8.40
C GLU A 22 9.35 -7.25 -7.39
N GLY A 23 8.50 -8.18 -6.92
CA GLY A 23 8.89 -9.23 -5.97
C GLY A 23 8.81 -8.83 -4.49
N LEU A 24 8.35 -7.63 -4.17
CA LEU A 24 7.88 -7.28 -2.83
C LEU A 24 6.57 -8.01 -2.53
N THR A 25 6.27 -8.25 -1.25
CA THR A 25 4.96 -8.78 -0.83
C THR A 25 3.96 -7.63 -0.68
N PRO A 26 2.97 -7.49 -1.57
CA PRO A 26 1.99 -6.41 -1.48
C PRO A 26 0.93 -6.67 -0.40
N PHE A 27 0.38 -5.60 0.16
CA PHE A 27 -0.97 -5.66 0.73
C PHE A 27 -1.97 -5.52 -0.41
N ILE A 28 -2.90 -6.48 -0.53
CA ILE A 28 -3.96 -6.51 -1.56
C ILE A 28 -5.31 -6.72 -0.88
N ALA A 29 -6.32 -5.96 -1.29
CA ALA A 29 -7.70 -6.12 -0.88
C ALA A 29 -8.64 -5.99 -2.09
N ALA A 30 -9.81 -6.63 -2.03
CA ALA A 30 -10.87 -6.37 -3.01
C ALA A 30 -11.61 -5.09 -2.62
N GLU A 31 -11.85 -4.21 -3.60
CA GLU A 31 -12.82 -3.14 -3.41
C GLU A 31 -14.24 -3.72 -3.43
N THR A 32 -15.06 -3.29 -2.48
CA THR A 32 -16.46 -3.70 -2.38
C THR A 32 -17.39 -2.52 -2.57
N ASP A 33 -18.59 -2.77 -3.09
CA ASP A 33 -19.66 -1.78 -3.15
C ASP A 33 -20.28 -1.48 -1.77
N ALA A 34 -21.32 -0.64 -1.74
CA ALA A 34 -22.03 -0.27 -0.52
C ALA A 34 -22.75 -1.46 0.17
N HIS A 35 -22.91 -2.58 -0.51
CA HIS A 35 -23.50 -3.80 0.02
C HIS A 35 -22.45 -4.80 0.53
N GLY A 36 -21.17 -4.54 0.25
CA GLY A 36 -20.04 -5.39 0.60
C GLY A 36 -19.74 -6.47 -0.45
N GLU A 37 -20.25 -6.31 -1.67
CA GLU A 37 -19.99 -7.21 -2.78
C GLU A 37 -18.75 -6.74 -3.56
N PRO A 38 -17.81 -7.64 -3.94
CA PRO A 38 -16.63 -7.27 -4.71
C PRO A 38 -16.99 -6.61 -6.05
N THR A 39 -16.32 -5.49 -6.35
CA THR A 39 -16.51 -4.76 -7.63
C THR A 39 -15.66 -5.35 -8.78
N GLY A 40 -14.74 -6.25 -8.46
CA GLY A 40 -13.74 -6.79 -9.39
C GLY A 40 -12.46 -5.96 -9.50
N THR A 41 -12.40 -4.80 -8.84
CA THR A 41 -11.19 -3.99 -8.70
C THR A 41 -10.42 -4.42 -7.45
N LEU A 42 -9.10 -4.51 -7.55
CA LEU A 42 -8.22 -4.73 -6.41
C LEU A 42 -7.58 -3.41 -5.99
N PHE A 43 -7.60 -3.17 -4.69
CA PHE A 43 -6.77 -2.18 -4.03
C PHE A 43 -5.42 -2.81 -3.67
N ALA A 44 -4.32 -2.12 -3.92
CA ALA A 44 -3.00 -2.52 -3.45
C ALA A 44 -2.21 -1.31 -2.93
N GLN A 45 -1.33 -1.53 -1.96
CA GLN A 45 -0.55 -0.45 -1.34
C GLN A 45 0.95 -0.74 -1.38
N ARG A 46 1.74 0.25 -1.84
CA ARG A 46 3.20 0.19 -1.89
C ARG A 46 3.79 1.34 -1.06
N ILE A 47 4.67 1.02 -0.11
CA ILE A 47 5.43 2.03 0.62
C ILE A 47 6.62 2.47 -0.23
N ILE A 48 6.77 3.77 -0.45
CA ILE A 48 7.90 4.36 -1.16
C ILE A 48 8.63 5.30 -0.20
N GLY A 49 9.89 5.02 0.11
CA GLY A 49 10.64 5.80 1.11
C GLY A 49 10.05 5.71 2.53
N ASP A 50 10.27 6.77 3.32
CA ASP A 50 9.91 6.84 4.74
C ASP A 50 8.58 7.54 5.01
N GLN A 51 8.11 8.40 4.09
CA GLN A 51 6.92 9.25 4.29
C GLN A 51 6.01 9.30 3.07
N SER A 52 6.11 8.33 2.16
CA SER A 52 5.21 8.25 1.01
C SER A 52 4.69 6.83 0.77
N VAL A 53 3.46 6.77 0.28
CA VAL A 53 2.76 5.54 -0.05
C VAL A 53 2.06 5.75 -1.38
N GLN A 54 2.09 4.74 -2.24
CA GLN A 54 1.28 4.68 -3.45
C GLN A 54 0.12 3.71 -3.25
N GLU A 55 -1.07 4.16 -3.59
CA GLU A 55 -2.31 3.40 -3.55
C GLU A 55 -2.77 3.09 -4.97
N PHE A 56 -2.84 1.80 -5.30
CA PHE A 56 -3.15 1.31 -6.63
C PHE A 56 -4.58 0.79 -6.70
N ARG A 57 -5.24 1.03 -7.83
CA ARG A 57 -6.48 0.35 -8.24
C ARG A 57 -6.21 -0.45 -9.49
N VAL A 58 -6.34 -1.77 -9.39
CA VAL A 58 -6.07 -2.72 -10.48
C VAL A 58 -7.37 -3.34 -10.95
N GLN A 59 -7.77 -3.00 -12.17
CA GLN A 59 -8.98 -3.51 -12.81
C GLN A 59 -8.79 -4.96 -13.27
N ALA A 60 -9.89 -5.67 -13.54
CA ALA A 60 -9.86 -7.08 -13.95
C ALA A 60 -9.06 -7.37 -15.23
N ASP A 61 -8.91 -6.38 -16.11
CA ASP A 61 -8.13 -6.45 -17.35
C ASP A 61 -6.64 -6.14 -17.15
N GLY A 62 -6.21 -5.88 -15.92
CA GLY A 62 -4.83 -5.54 -15.56
C GLY A 62 -4.48 -4.06 -15.76
N GLN A 63 -5.39 -3.22 -16.24
CA GLN A 63 -5.17 -1.77 -16.22
C GLN A 63 -5.17 -1.29 -14.77
N TYR A 64 -4.24 -0.38 -14.47
CA TYR A 64 -4.14 0.19 -13.13
C TYR A 64 -3.99 1.70 -13.17
N SER A 65 -4.43 2.32 -12.07
CA SER A 65 -4.17 3.71 -11.72
C SER A 65 -3.57 3.75 -10.33
N TYR A 66 -2.86 4.83 -10.00
CA TYR A 66 -2.38 5.03 -8.64
C TYR A 66 -2.50 6.48 -8.21
N ASP A 67 -2.74 6.64 -6.91
CA ASP A 67 -2.63 7.90 -6.19
C ASP A 67 -1.35 7.83 -5.34
N GLU A 68 -0.57 8.91 -5.32
CA GLU A 68 0.62 9.02 -4.46
C GLU A 68 0.32 9.93 -3.28
N LEU A 69 0.44 9.37 -2.08
CA LEU A 69 0.28 10.06 -0.82
C LEU A 69 1.67 10.44 -0.30
N ASN A 70 1.95 11.73 -0.29
CA ASN A 70 3.22 12.31 0.15
C ASN A 70 3.08 12.99 1.52
N ASP A 71 4.23 13.33 2.11
CA ASP A 71 4.32 14.06 3.37
C ASP A 71 3.53 13.41 4.53
N LEU A 72 3.52 12.07 4.58
CA LEU A 72 2.89 11.35 5.68
C LEU A 72 3.62 11.68 7.00
N HIS A 73 2.98 12.52 7.82
CA HIS A 73 3.47 13.00 9.11
C HIS A 73 3.25 11.97 10.24
N GLN A 74 3.44 12.41 11.49
CA GLN A 74 3.39 11.60 12.72
C GLN A 74 2.25 10.56 12.73
N GLY A 75 2.62 9.29 12.95
CA GLY A 75 1.70 8.15 13.01
C GLY A 75 2.06 7.00 12.08
N TRP A 76 2.95 7.22 11.10
CA TRP A 76 3.48 6.18 10.23
C TRP A 76 4.83 5.66 10.74
N THR A 77 5.04 4.36 10.66
CA THR A 77 6.28 3.70 11.08
C THR A 77 6.60 2.60 10.08
N ARG A 78 7.76 2.71 9.45
CA ARG A 78 8.30 1.66 8.59
C ARG A 78 9.05 0.64 9.46
N TYR A 79 8.71 -0.62 9.32
CA TYR A 79 9.49 -1.73 9.85
C TYR A 79 10.27 -2.35 8.69
N ASP A 80 11.60 -2.44 8.81
CA ASP A 80 12.41 -3.23 7.89
C ASP A 80 12.24 -4.74 8.15
N VAL A 81 12.73 -5.59 7.26
CA VAL A 81 12.66 -7.06 7.32
C VAL A 81 13.21 -7.64 8.65
N ASP A 82 14.14 -6.92 9.27
CA ASP A 82 14.76 -7.28 10.56
C ASP A 82 14.05 -6.65 11.78
N GLY A 83 12.93 -5.96 11.58
CA GLY A 83 12.15 -5.30 12.65
C GLY A 83 12.74 -3.98 13.15
N TYR A 84 13.79 -3.47 12.52
CA TYR A 84 14.31 -2.13 12.82
C TYR A 84 13.39 -1.05 12.26
N VAL A 85 13.11 -0.04 13.09
CA VAL A 85 12.36 1.14 12.69
C VAL A 85 13.33 2.17 12.12
N SER A 86 13.17 2.53 10.84
CA SER A 86 13.70 3.80 10.34
C SER A 86 12.74 4.90 10.77
N VAL A 87 13.06 5.60 11.86
CA VAL A 87 12.32 6.81 12.25
C VAL A 87 12.76 7.93 11.32
N GLY A 88 12.06 8.10 10.21
CA GLY A 88 12.15 9.30 9.39
C GLY A 88 11.56 10.49 10.15
N GLY A 89 12.40 11.22 10.89
CA GLY A 89 12.02 12.51 11.48
C GLY A 89 12.40 12.68 12.95
N LEU A 90 13.70 12.80 13.25
CA LEU A 90 14.10 13.79 14.24
C LEU A 90 14.47 15.04 13.45
N GLY A 91 13.55 16.01 13.46
CA GLY A 91 13.88 17.38 13.08
C GLY A 91 15.14 17.79 13.82
N SER A 92 16.11 18.28 13.08
CA SER A 92 17.30 18.92 13.61
C SER A 92 16.91 20.22 14.29
N ASP A 93 16.39 20.15 15.51
CA ASP A 93 16.39 21.29 16.41
C ASP A 93 17.71 21.27 17.17
N GLN A 94 18.57 22.16 16.69
CA GLN A 94 19.82 22.59 17.28
C GLN A 94 19.56 23.14 18.70
N GLU A 95 19.93 22.40 19.74
CA GLU A 95 20.20 22.99 21.06
C GLU A 95 21.71 23.02 21.29
N HIS A 96 22.31 24.18 21.01
CA HIS A 96 23.55 24.59 21.65
C HIS A 96 23.30 24.68 23.16
N ALA A 97 23.92 23.81 23.94
CA ALA A 97 24.17 24.10 25.36
C ALA A 97 25.67 24.39 25.51
N SER A 98 25.95 25.60 26.01
CA SER A 98 27.29 26.11 26.37
C SER A 98 27.87 25.38 27.58
#